data_AF-A0A9X1XEY6-F1
#
_entry.id   AF-A0A9X1XEY6-F1
#
_cell.length_a   1.000
_cell.length_b   1.000
_cell.length_c   1.000
_cell.angle_alpha   90.00
_cell.angle_beta   90.00
_cell.angle_gamma   90.00
#
_symmetry.space_group_name_H-M   'P 1'
#
loop_
_entity.id
_entity.type
_entity.pdbx_description
1 polymer ?
#
loop_
_entity_poly.entity_id
_entity_poly.type
_entity_poly.pdbx_seq_one_letter_code
_entity_poly.pdbx_strand_id
1 'polypeptide(L)' 'MSLISLQLDTKAQDLTSELIEGLEDNDGWLIMNTRLAAQIDSVLTENKYVGTVHWYSESDFIEKEIHYSA' A
#
# COMPACT_ATOMS: atom_id res chain seq x y z
N MET A 1 4.95 17.33 -3.04
CA MET A 1 5.04 15.95 -2.51
C MET A 1 3.96 15.18 -3.22
N SER A 2 4.32 14.18 -4.03
CA SER A 2 3.33 13.32 -4.67
C SER A 2 2.74 12.38 -3.63
N LEU A 3 1.45 12.51 -3.39
CA LEU A 3 0.69 11.56 -2.60
C LEU A 3 0.22 10.44 -3.53
N ILE A 4 0.12 9.25 -2.95
CA ILE A 4 -0.39 8.07 -3.60
C ILE A 4 -1.45 7.44 -2.70
N SER A 5 -2.39 6.76 -3.32
CA SER A 5 -3.42 6.00 -2.66
C SER A 5 -3.09 4.52 -2.79
N LEU A 6 -3.22 3.80 -1.70
CA LEU A 6 -2.85 2.40 -1.63
C LEU A 6 -4.01 1.59 -1.04
N GLN A 7 -4.46 0.57 -1.77
CA GLN A 7 -5.48 -0.34 -1.27
C GLN A 7 -4.83 -1.67 -0.91
N LEU A 8 -4.97 -2.03 0.36
CA LEU A 8 -4.44 -3.24 0.95
C LEU A 8 -5.59 -4.20 1.28
N ASP A 9 -5.38 -5.50 1.07
CA ASP A 9 -6.29 -6.49 1.64
C ASP A 9 -6.10 -6.61 3.16
N THR A 10 -7.03 -7.29 3.84
CA THR A 10 -7.00 -7.43 5.31
C THR A 10 -5.67 -8.01 5.82
N LYS A 11 -5.07 -8.94 5.08
CA LYS A 11 -3.82 -9.59 5.50
C LYS A 11 -2.64 -8.65 5.36
N ALA A 12 -2.59 -7.87 4.29
CA ALA A 12 -1.57 -6.86 4.09
C ALA A 12 -1.72 -5.71 5.10
N GLN A 13 -2.96 -5.31 5.41
CA GLN A 13 -3.25 -4.34 6.47
C GLN A 13 -2.77 -4.81 7.84
N ASP A 14 -3.00 -6.07 8.20
CA ASP A 14 -2.52 -6.62 9.47
C ASP A 14 -0.98 -6.58 9.56
N LEU A 15 -0.29 -6.95 8.47
CA LEU A 15 1.18 -6.96 8.39
C LEU A 15 1.78 -5.56 8.45
N THR A 16 1.10 -4.55 7.92
CA THR A 16 1.60 -3.18 7.88
C THR A 16 0.85 -2.24 8.81
N SER A 17 0.11 -2.78 9.79
CA SER A 17 -0.76 -2.03 10.70
C SER A 17 -0.06 -0.86 11.37
N GLU A 18 1.18 -1.07 11.85
CA GLU A 18 2.01 -0.02 12.47
C GLU A 18 2.41 1.12 11.50
N LEU A 19 2.49 0.83 10.19
CA LEU A 19 2.86 1.82 9.18
C LEU A 19 1.65 2.62 8.68
N ILE A 20 0.47 2.00 8.68
CA ILE A 20 -0.76 2.61 8.19
C ILE A 20 -1.60 3.25 9.29
N GLU A 21 -1.21 3.09 10.55
CA GLU A 21 -1.89 3.68 11.70
C GLU A 21 -1.93 5.22 11.58
N GLY A 22 -3.13 5.79 11.62
CA GLY A 22 -3.36 7.23 11.53
C GLY A 22 -3.30 7.81 10.12
N LEU A 23 -3.19 6.98 9.08
CA LEU A 23 -3.39 7.44 7.70
C LEU A 23 -4.86 7.75 7.42
N GLU A 24 -5.07 8.67 6.50
CA GLU A 24 -6.40 8.93 5.96
C GLU A 24 -6.84 7.75 5.09
N ASP A 25 -7.92 7.11 5.50
CA ASP A 25 -8.62 6.09 4.73
C ASP A 25 -9.80 6.75 4.00
N ASN A 26 -9.81 6.61 2.67
CA ASN A 26 -10.91 7.02 1.83
C ASN A 26 -11.42 5.82 1.02
N ASP A 27 -12.50 5.18 1.51
CA ASP A 27 -13.12 4.02 0.88
C ASP A 27 -12.14 2.83 0.69
N GLY A 28 -11.30 2.58 1.71
CA GLY A 28 -10.27 1.54 1.71
C GLY A 28 -8.97 1.94 1.01
N TRP A 29 -8.89 3.15 0.46
CA TRP A 29 -7.65 3.71 -0.08
C TRP A 29 -6.93 4.53 0.98
N LEU A 30 -5.73 4.07 1.33
CA LEU A 30 -4.86 4.75 2.28
C LEU A 30 -4.01 5.78 1.55
N ILE A 31 -4.17 7.05 1.90
CA ILE A 31 -3.40 8.14 1.29
C ILE A 31 -2.06 8.28 2.01
N MET A 32 -0.98 8.21 1.27
CA MET A 32 0.37 8.27 1.81
C MET A 32 1.37 8.87 0.81
N ASN A 33 2.62 9.04 1.24
CA ASN A 33 3.71 9.39 0.33
C ASN A 33 4.40 8.14 -0.22
N THR A 34 5.16 8.32 -1.30
CA THR A 34 5.91 7.23 -1.96
C THR A 34 6.92 6.51 -1.05
N ARG A 35 7.47 7.20 -0.04
CA ARG A 35 8.41 6.59 0.91
C ARG A 35 7.70 5.58 1.82
N LEU A 36 6.52 5.92 2.34
CA LEU A 36 5.76 5.02 3.20
C LEU A 36 5.29 3.79 2.41
N ALA A 37 4.86 3.99 1.16
CA ALA A 37 4.47 2.89 0.30
C ALA A 37 5.64 1.94 -0.02
N ALA A 38 6.86 2.46 -0.21
CA ALA A 38 8.05 1.62 -0.37
C ALA A 38 8.40 0.84 0.92
N GLN A 39 8.08 1.39 2.10
CA GLN A 39 8.23 0.67 3.37
C GLN A 39 7.19 -0.46 3.49
N ILE A 40 5.94 -0.20 3.13
CA ILE A 40 4.88 -1.21 3.08
C ILE A 40 5.28 -2.35 2.13
N ASP A 41 5.75 -2.02 0.92
CA ASP A 41 6.24 -3.00 -0.06
C ASP A 41 7.38 -3.87 0.50
N SER A 42 8.32 -3.26 1.22
CA SER A 42 9.41 -3.98 1.89
C SER A 42 8.89 -4.94 2.96
N VAL A 43 7.97 -4.48 3.82
CA VAL A 43 7.37 -5.32 4.88
C VAL A 43 6.59 -6.49 4.28
N LEU A 44 5.79 -6.26 3.24
CA LEU A 44 5.04 -7.32 2.56
C LEU A 44 5.99 -8.36 1.94
N THR A 45 7.05 -7.91 1.28
CA THR A 45 8.06 -8.78 0.67
C THR A 45 8.82 -9.59 1.74
N GLU A 46 9.26 -8.96 2.82
CA GLU A 46 9.99 -9.62 3.92
C GLU A 46 9.13 -10.66 4.64
N ASN A 47 7.83 -10.39 4.80
CA ASN A 47 6.87 -11.32 5.39
C ASN A 47 6.37 -12.39 4.40
N LYS A 48 6.93 -12.45 3.18
CA LYS A 48 6.51 -13.36 2.11
C LYS A 48 4.99 -13.32 1.91
N TYR A 49 4.44 -12.12 1.94
CA TYR A 49 3.03 -11.90 1.68
C TYR A 49 2.68 -12.45 0.28
N VAL A 50 1.48 -13.03 0.17
CA VAL A 50 0.94 -13.56 -1.07
C VAL A 50 -0.46 -12.99 -1.22
N GLY A 51 -0.65 -12.23 -2.29
CA GLY A 51 -1.88 -11.49 -2.54
C GLY A 51 -1.62 -10.30 -3.46
N THR A 52 -2.58 -9.39 -3.53
CA THR A 52 -2.55 -8.25 -4.43
C THR A 52 -2.64 -6.95 -3.64
N VAL A 53 -1.95 -5.92 -4.11
CA VAL A 53 -2.05 -4.54 -3.62
C VAL A 53 -2.31 -3.63 -4.80
N HIS A 54 -3.25 -2.70 -4.66
CA HIS A 54 -3.50 -1.67 -5.68
C HIS A 54 -2.81 -0.36 -5.30
N TRP A 55 -2.16 0.22 -6.28
CA TRP A 55 -1.42 1.48 -6.21
C TRP A 55 -2.06 2.48 -7.15
N TYR A 56 -2.39 3.67 -6.66
CA TYR A 56 -2.91 4.75 -7.47
C TYR A 56 -2.15 6.04 -7.19
N SER A 57 -1.60 6.68 -8.23
CA SER A 57 -1.03 8.02 -8.18
C SER A 57 -1.97 8.96 -8.91
N GLU A 58 -2.63 9.85 -8.18
CA GLU A 58 -3.49 10.88 -8.77
C GLU A 58 -2.67 11.90 -9.58
N SER A 59 -1.44 12.18 -9.15
CA SER A 59 -0.56 13.13 -9.83
C SER A 59 -0.13 12.65 -11.22
N ASP A 60 0.10 11.34 -11.34
CA ASP A 60 0.57 10.73 -12.59
C ASP A 60 -0.57 10.06 -13.36
N PHE A 61 -1.78 10.00 -12.79
CA PHE A 61 -2.92 9.20 -13.26
C PHE A 61 -2.54 7.74 -13.55
N ILE A 62 -1.66 7.17 -12.71
CA ILE A 62 -1.19 5.80 -12.84
C ILE A 62 -1.91 4.95 -11.81
N GLU A 63 -2.59 3.91 -12.30
CA GLU A 63 -3.06 2.79 -11.49
C GLU A 63 -2.19 1.57 -11.78
N LYS A 64 -1.77 0.87 -10.73
CA LYS A 64 -0.93 -0.32 -10.84
C LYS A 64 -1.36 -1.36 -9.81
N GLU A 65 -1.53 -2.57 -10.29
CA GLU A 65 -1.77 -3.74 -9.45
C GLU A 65 -0.45 -4.49 -9.22
N ILE A 66 -0.08 -4.69 -7.96
CA ILE A 66 1.13 -5.38 -7.55
C ILE A 66 0.74 -6.73 -6.98
N HIS A 67 1.22 -7.78 -7.64
CA HIS A 67 1.01 -9.15 -7.22
C HIS A 67 2.22 -9.66 -6.45
N TYR A 68 2.01 -10.08 -5.21
CA TYR A 68 3.01 -10.73 -4.39
C TYR A 68 2.79 -12.24 -4.42
N SER A 69 3.86 -12.98 -4.67
CA SER A 69 3.89 -14.45 -4.70
C SER A 69 5.15 -14.94 -4.00
N ALA A 70 5.04 -15.99 -3.19
CA ALA A 70 6.13 -16.56 -2.39
C ALA A 70 7.19 -17.29 -3.23
#